data_AF-A0A011RGU9-F1
#
_entry.id   AF-A0A011RGU9-F1
#
_cell.length_a   1.000
_cell.length_b   1.000
_cell.length_c   1.000
_cell.angle_alpha   90.00
_cell.angle_beta   90.00
_cell.angle_gamma   90.00
#
_symmetry.space_group_name_H-M   'P 1'
#
loop_
_entity.id
_entity.type
_entity.pdbx_description
1 polymer ?
#
loop_
_entity_poly.entity_id
_entity_poly.type
_entity_poly.pdbx_seq_one_letter_code
_entity_poly.pdbx_strand_id
1 'polypeptide(L)'
;MTTAIDLLKAIRTGRLQEVRALLDAGTSVEIDDGRGDPGLPLGVACFMGHVDIVRELISRGAKVNTADNGQLTSPLSMALRGRRTEVVKALIELGADVPPGMVTGLTDQEMLIARWRGRHYGATSTSEAAESSDEHPVFEEIEMIRCYGTDTSVLDADLIRAARDMDKK
;
A
#
# COMPACT_ATOMS: atom_id res chain seq x y z
N MET A 1 -12.98 24.99 -22.81
CA MET A 1 -12.56 23.61 -23.15
C MET A 1 -11.03 23.39 -23.14
N THR A 2 -10.21 24.39 -22.80
CA THR A 2 -8.74 24.26 -22.76
C THR A 2 -8.21 23.67 -21.44
N THR A 3 -8.92 23.88 -20.34
CA THR A 3 -8.45 23.55 -18.99
C THR A 3 -8.22 22.07 -18.74
N ALA A 4 -8.99 21.18 -19.37
CA ALA A 4 -8.79 19.73 -19.30
C ALA A 4 -7.50 19.28 -20.02
N ILE A 5 -7.23 19.87 -21.18
CA ILE A 5 -6.01 19.62 -21.96
C ILE A 5 -4.80 20.20 -21.21
N ASP A 6 -4.96 21.37 -20.59
CA ASP A 6 -3.93 22.01 -19.76
C ASP A 6 -3.59 21.16 -18.53
N LEU A 7 -4.60 20.54 -17.89
CA LEU A 7 -4.39 19.60 -16.79
C LEU A 7 -3.58 18.37 -17.25
N LEU A 8 -3.95 17.76 -18.37
CA LEU A 8 -3.20 16.63 -18.92
C LEU A 8 -1.76 17.00 -19.27
N LYS A 9 -1.54 18.21 -19.81
CA LYS A 9 -0.21 18.74 -20.09
C LYS A 9 0.60 18.93 -18.81
N ALA A 10 0.01 19.51 -17.77
CA ALA A 10 0.65 19.69 -16.46
C ALA A 10 1.06 18.32 -15.86
N ILE A 11 0.16 17.33 -15.90
CA ILE A 11 0.43 15.96 -15.44
C ILE A 11 1.58 15.32 -16.23
N ARG A 12 1.58 15.45 -17.57
CA ARG A 12 2.67 14.93 -18.42
C ARG A 12 4.02 15.58 -18.12
N THR A 13 4.02 16.83 -17.69
CA THR A 13 5.25 17.54 -17.30
C THR A 13 5.66 17.30 -15.84
N GLY A 14 4.83 16.64 -15.03
CA GLY A 14 5.11 16.37 -13.62
C GLY A 14 5.00 17.59 -12.70
N ARG A 15 4.34 18.67 -13.14
CA ARG A 15 4.25 19.92 -12.36
C ARG A 15 3.08 19.88 -11.37
N LEU A 16 3.34 19.34 -10.18
CA LEU A 16 2.34 19.18 -9.13
C LEU A 16 1.66 20.51 -8.71
N GLN A 17 2.39 21.62 -8.67
CA GLN A 17 1.80 22.92 -8.31
C GLN A 17 0.77 23.40 -9.34
N GLU A 18 1.02 23.19 -10.63
CA GLU A 18 0.07 23.54 -11.69
C GLU A 18 -1.16 22.63 -11.65
N VAL A 19 -0.96 21.33 -11.39
CA VAL A 19 -2.07 20.38 -11.19
C VAL A 19 -2.96 20.84 -10.04
N ARG A 20 -2.38 21.19 -8.88
CA ARG A 20 -3.15 21.72 -7.74
C ARG A 20 -3.90 22.99 -8.09
N ALA A 21 -3.23 23.97 -8.69
CA ALA A 21 -3.86 25.24 -9.06
C ALA A 21 -5.04 25.05 -10.04
N LEU A 22 -4.91 24.13 -11.01
CA LEU A 22 -5.97 23.81 -11.94
C LEU A 22 -7.15 23.12 -11.24
N LEU A 23 -6.86 22.16 -10.37
CA LEU A 23 -7.89 21.49 -9.57
C LEU A 23 -8.58 22.47 -8.60
N ASP A 24 -7.86 23.44 -8.02
CA ASP A 24 -8.39 24.50 -7.18
C ASP A 24 -9.28 25.48 -7.97
N ALA A 25 -8.96 25.69 -9.25
CA ALA A 25 -9.80 26.45 -10.18
C ALA A 25 -11.10 25.72 -10.59
N GLY A 26 -11.33 24.49 -10.09
CA GLY A 26 -12.55 23.73 -10.34
C GLY A 26 -12.53 22.90 -11.63
N THR A 27 -11.36 22.55 -12.16
CA THR A 27 -11.29 21.59 -13.26
C THR A 27 -11.80 20.22 -12.83
N SER A 28 -12.60 19.56 -13.66
CA SER A 28 -13.01 18.18 -13.43
C SER A 28 -11.79 17.27 -13.27
N VAL A 29 -11.75 16.52 -12.18
CA VAL A 29 -10.72 15.51 -11.89
C VAL A 29 -10.86 14.33 -12.84
N GLU A 30 -12.09 13.99 -13.22
CA GLU A 30 -12.40 12.95 -14.19
C GLU A 30 -12.53 13.57 -15.57
N ILE A 31 -11.69 13.13 -16.51
CA ILE A 31 -11.76 13.50 -17.91
C ILE A 31 -11.89 12.22 -18.71
N ASP A 32 -12.90 12.18 -19.57
CA ASP A 32 -13.15 11.06 -20.48
C ASP A 32 -12.38 11.26 -21.79
N ASP A 33 -11.76 10.21 -22.33
CA ASP A 33 -10.97 10.29 -23.58
C ASP A 33 -11.85 10.26 -24.85
N GLY A 34 -13.13 10.66 -24.74
CA GLY A 34 -14.11 10.56 -25.83
C GLY A 34 -14.50 9.12 -26.22
N ARG A 35 -13.86 8.09 -25.66
CA ARG A 35 -14.23 6.67 -25.77
C ARG A 35 -15.18 6.18 -24.67
N GLY A 36 -15.53 7.05 -23.73
CA GLY A 36 -16.41 6.72 -22.59
C GLY A 36 -15.68 6.08 -21.41
N ASP A 37 -14.34 6.01 -21.43
CA ASP A 37 -13.54 5.57 -20.30
C ASP A 37 -13.22 6.77 -19.38
N PRO A 38 -13.82 6.87 -18.19
CA PRO A 38 -13.44 7.88 -17.19
C PRO A 38 -12.08 7.53 -16.57
N GLY A 39 -11.29 8.54 -16.21
CA GLY A 39 -10.04 8.35 -15.46
C GLY A 39 -8.73 8.56 -16.24
N LEU A 40 -8.78 9.20 -17.42
CA LEU A 40 -7.60 9.52 -18.22
C LEU A 40 -6.47 10.25 -17.45
N PRO A 41 -6.73 11.28 -16.60
CA PRO A 41 -5.65 12.00 -15.92
C PRO A 41 -4.91 11.13 -14.89
N LEU A 42 -5.63 10.29 -14.14
CA LEU A 42 -5.01 9.35 -13.21
C LEU A 42 -4.18 8.29 -13.95
N GLY A 43 -4.72 7.72 -15.03
CA GLY A 43 -4.01 6.76 -15.88
C GLY A 43 -2.73 7.34 -16.48
N VAL A 44 -2.76 8.58 -16.97
CA VAL A 44 -1.57 9.28 -17.49
C VAL A 44 -0.55 9.55 -16.39
N ALA A 45 -0.98 10.01 -15.21
CA ALA A 45 -0.08 10.21 -14.07
C ALA A 45 0.62 8.89 -13.67
N CYS A 46 -0.14 7.78 -13.72
CA CYS A 46 0.36 6.45 -13.41
C CYS A 46 1.38 5.94 -14.44
N PHE A 47 1.10 6.15 -15.73
CA PHE A 47 2.01 5.79 -16.81
C PHE A 47 3.33 6.58 -16.73
N MET A 48 3.26 7.87 -16.42
CA MET A 48 4.44 8.73 -16.30
C MET A 48 5.27 8.42 -15.05
N GLY A 49 4.63 7.98 -13.96
CA GLY A 49 5.31 7.61 -12.72
C GLY A 49 5.24 8.67 -11.61
N HIS A 50 4.33 9.64 -11.72
CA HIS A 50 4.28 10.77 -10.78
C HIS A 50 3.44 10.44 -9.54
N VAL A 51 4.06 9.81 -8.54
CA VAL A 51 3.39 9.35 -7.30
C VAL A 51 2.67 10.49 -6.57
N ASP A 52 3.29 11.67 -6.47
CA ASP A 52 2.69 12.80 -5.75
C ASP A 52 1.43 13.31 -6.43
N ILE A 53 1.42 13.32 -7.77
CA ILE A 53 0.25 13.70 -8.59
C ILE A 53 -0.85 12.65 -8.44
N VAL A 54 -0.49 11.37 -8.43
CA VAL A 54 -1.45 10.26 -8.21
C VAL A 54 -2.12 10.41 -6.84
N ARG A 55 -1.36 10.68 -5.78
CA ARG A 55 -1.91 10.91 -4.43
C ARG A 55 -2.86 12.10 -4.38
N GLU A 56 -2.50 13.21 -5.04
CA GLU A 56 -3.34 14.41 -5.11
C GLU A 56 -4.62 14.18 -5.91
N LEU A 57 -4.56 13.50 -7.05
CA LEU A 57 -5.76 13.20 -7.85
C LEU A 57 -6.73 12.32 -7.04
N ILE A 58 -6.20 11.32 -6.33
CA ILE A 58 -7.01 10.41 -5.51
C ILE A 58 -7.62 11.14 -4.30
N SER A 59 -6.87 12.04 -3.64
CA SER A 59 -7.42 12.84 -2.54
C SER A 59 -8.54 13.78 -2.97
N ARG A 60 -8.56 14.18 -4.25
CA ARG A 60 -9.66 14.96 -4.83
C ARG A 60 -10.80 14.13 -5.40
N GLY A 61 -10.80 12.82 -5.15
CA GLY A 61 -11.89 11.92 -5.52
C GLY A 61 -11.73 11.27 -6.90
N ALA A 62 -10.51 11.19 -7.44
CA ALA A 62 -10.28 10.40 -8.65
C ALA A 62 -10.61 8.91 -8.42
N LYS A 63 -11.29 8.29 -9.37
CA LYS A 63 -11.66 6.88 -9.32
C LYS A 63 -10.43 6.01 -9.52
N VAL A 64 -9.98 5.39 -8.44
CA VAL A 64 -8.85 4.43 -8.44
C VAL A 64 -9.26 3.10 -9.07
N ASN A 65 -10.48 2.65 -8.77
CA ASN A 65 -11.05 1.42 -9.26
C ASN A 65 -12.02 1.74 -10.40
N THR A 66 -11.74 1.21 -11.59
CA THR A 66 -12.68 1.26 -12.70
C THR A 66 -13.48 -0.04 -12.73
N ALA A 67 -14.75 0.02 -13.16
CA ALA A 67 -15.64 -1.16 -13.16
C ALA A 67 -15.06 -2.34 -13.95
N ASP A 68 -14.16 -2.06 -14.90
CA ASP A 68 -13.38 -3.03 -15.66
C ASP A 68 -11.90 -3.06 -15.22
N ASN A 69 -11.65 -3.38 -13.95
CA ASN A 69 -10.30 -3.52 -13.37
C ASN A 69 -9.39 -4.55 -14.08
N GLY A 70 -9.93 -5.36 -15.02
CA GLY A 70 -9.17 -6.29 -15.87
C GLY A 70 -8.81 -5.75 -17.27
N GLN A 71 -9.26 -4.56 -17.65
CA GLN A 71 -9.00 -3.99 -18.98
C GLN A 71 -7.71 -3.16 -19.04
N LEU A 72 -7.19 -2.98 -20.27
CA LEU A 72 -5.96 -2.27 -20.58
C LEU A 72 -5.91 -0.82 -20.03
N THR A 73 -7.07 -0.23 -19.73
CA THR A 73 -7.24 1.18 -19.34
C THR A 73 -7.22 1.40 -17.81
N SER A 74 -7.20 0.33 -17.00
CA SER A 74 -7.10 0.49 -15.53
C SER A 74 -5.84 1.28 -15.13
N PRO A 75 -5.90 2.17 -14.11
CA PRO A 75 -4.74 2.92 -13.63
C PRO A 75 -3.55 2.03 -13.29
N LEU A 76 -3.83 0.84 -12.75
CA LEU A 76 -2.82 -0.15 -12.38
C LEU A 76 -2.16 -0.77 -13.62
N SER A 77 -2.95 -1.16 -14.64
CA SER A 77 -2.44 -1.58 -15.95
C SER A 77 -1.52 -0.51 -16.56
N MET A 78 -1.89 0.76 -16.44
CA MET A 78 -1.11 1.86 -17.00
C MET A 78 0.22 2.08 -16.26
N ALA A 79 0.23 1.97 -14.93
CA ALA A 79 1.46 1.97 -14.15
C ALA A 79 2.39 0.81 -14.53
N LEU A 80 1.84 -0.39 -14.77
CA LEU A 80 2.61 -1.57 -15.18
C LEU A 80 3.20 -1.42 -16.57
N ARG A 81 2.44 -0.87 -17.52
CA ARG A 81 2.95 -0.54 -18.86
C ARG A 81 4.08 0.49 -18.81
N GLY A 82 3.98 1.45 -17.90
CA GLY A 82 5.06 2.39 -17.60
C GLY A 82 6.23 1.80 -16.80
N ARG A 83 6.12 0.54 -16.34
CA ARG A 83 7.05 -0.14 -15.41
C ARG A 83 7.32 0.68 -14.14
N ARG A 84 6.29 1.34 -13.62
CA ARG A 84 6.37 2.23 -12.45
C ARG A 84 5.93 1.51 -11.18
N THR A 85 6.80 0.66 -10.63
CA THR A 85 6.49 -0.14 -9.43
C THR A 85 6.17 0.71 -8.20
N GLU A 86 6.79 1.88 -8.06
CA GLU A 86 6.51 2.84 -6.99
C GLU A 86 5.06 3.36 -7.02
N VAL A 87 4.54 3.65 -8.22
CA VAL A 87 3.14 4.03 -8.40
C VAL A 87 2.23 2.87 -8.08
N VAL A 88 2.58 1.65 -8.49
CA VAL A 88 1.77 0.46 -8.18
C VAL A 88 1.66 0.26 -6.67
N LYS A 89 2.77 0.41 -5.93
CA LYS A 89 2.75 0.39 -4.46
C LYS A 89 1.81 1.46 -3.91
N ALA A 90 1.91 2.70 -4.38
CA ALA A 90 1.06 3.79 -3.94
C ALA A 90 -0.42 3.56 -4.26
N LEU A 91 -0.76 3.01 -5.43
CA LEU A 91 -2.14 2.67 -5.80
C LEU A 91 -2.71 1.60 -4.86
N ILE A 92 -1.94 0.55 -4.54
CA ILE A 92 -2.36 -0.50 -3.61
C ILE A 92 -2.53 0.07 -2.18
N GLU A 93 -1.61 0.94 -1.74
CA GLU A 93 -1.74 1.68 -0.48
C GLU A 93 -3.00 2.57 -0.46
N LEU A 94 -3.47 3.04 -1.61
CA LEU A 94 -4.68 3.86 -1.74
C LEU A 94 -5.95 3.03 -1.98
N GLY A 95 -5.88 1.70 -1.88
CA GLY A 95 -7.04 0.82 -1.99
C GLY A 95 -7.39 0.37 -3.41
N ALA A 96 -6.42 0.38 -4.34
CA ALA A 96 -6.62 -0.21 -5.66
C ALA A 96 -6.83 -1.73 -5.59
N ASP A 97 -7.87 -2.23 -6.24
CA ASP A 97 -8.13 -3.65 -6.36
C ASP A 97 -7.22 -4.28 -7.41
N VAL A 98 -6.38 -5.22 -6.99
CA VAL A 98 -5.51 -5.99 -7.88
C VAL A 98 -6.23 -7.29 -8.25
N PRO A 99 -6.57 -7.51 -9.54
CA PRO A 99 -7.18 -8.77 -9.95
C PRO A 99 -6.19 -9.93 -9.82
N PRO A 100 -6.67 -11.13 -9.43
CA PRO A 100 -5.81 -12.30 -9.26
C PRO A 100 -5.17 -12.70 -10.60
N GLY A 101 -3.86 -12.91 -10.60
CA GLY A 101 -3.08 -13.29 -11.80
C GLY A 101 -2.50 -12.13 -12.60
N MET A 102 -2.70 -10.88 -12.18
CA MET A 102 -2.00 -9.75 -12.79
C MET A 102 -0.53 -9.73 -12.38
N VAL A 103 0.36 -9.67 -13.38
CA VAL A 103 1.80 -9.58 -13.15
C VAL A 103 2.14 -8.13 -12.79
N THR A 104 2.15 -7.83 -11.49
CA THR A 104 2.44 -6.50 -10.95
C THR A 104 3.94 -6.15 -10.93
N GLY A 105 4.80 -7.15 -11.09
CA GLY A 105 6.26 -7.00 -10.96
C GLY A 105 6.73 -6.73 -9.53
N LEU A 106 5.83 -6.82 -8.55
CA LEU A 106 6.10 -6.73 -7.12
C LEU A 106 6.21 -8.13 -6.53
N THR A 107 7.00 -8.26 -5.47
CA THR A 107 7.00 -9.49 -4.66
C THR A 107 5.70 -9.60 -3.86
N ASP A 108 5.30 -10.83 -3.55
CA ASP A 108 4.10 -11.09 -2.72
C ASP A 108 4.18 -10.36 -1.37
N GLN A 109 5.38 -10.26 -0.79
CA GLN A 109 5.62 -9.52 0.45
C GLN A 109 5.39 -8.01 0.29
N GLU A 110 5.88 -7.39 -0.79
CA GLU A 110 5.66 -5.98 -1.05
C GLU A 110 4.18 -5.67 -1.29
N MET A 111 3.46 -6.55 -1.99
CA MET A 111 2.01 -6.43 -2.17
C MET A 111 1.26 -6.55 -0.83
N LEU A 112 1.66 -7.51 0.01
CA LEU A 112 1.07 -7.69 1.34
C LEU A 112 1.28 -6.46 2.22
N ILE A 113 2.50 -5.91 2.25
CA ILE A 113 2.83 -4.71 3.04
C ILE A 113 2.08 -3.49 2.51
N ALA A 114 2.00 -3.30 1.18
CA ALA A 114 1.27 -2.17 0.59
C ALA A 114 -0.24 -2.25 0.91
N ARG A 115 -0.83 -3.46 0.80
CA ARG A 115 -2.25 -3.68 1.14
C ARG A 115 -2.51 -3.48 2.62
N TRP A 116 -1.60 -3.95 3.48
CA TRP A 116 -1.67 -3.74 4.92
C TRP A 116 -1.62 -2.25 5.26
N ARG A 117 -0.67 -1.51 4.67
CA ARG A 117 -0.58 -0.06 4.83
C ARG A 117 -1.85 0.65 4.37
N GLY A 118 -2.44 0.25 3.24
CA GLY A 118 -3.69 0.87 2.77
C GLY A 118 -4.86 0.64 3.72
N ARG A 119 -4.98 -0.55 4.32
CA ARG A 119 -6.03 -0.84 5.29
C ARG A 119 -5.86 -0.07 6.61
N HIS A 120 -4.61 0.14 7.05
CA HIS A 120 -4.32 0.81 8.32
C HIS A 120 -4.18 2.34 8.23
N TYR A 121 -3.65 2.87 7.11
CA TYR A 121 -3.43 4.31 6.91
C TYR A 121 -4.48 4.96 5.99
N GLY A 122 -5.33 4.19 5.31
CA GLY A 122 -6.38 4.70 4.41
C GLY A 122 -7.67 5.15 5.12
N ALA A 123 -7.84 4.85 6.42
CA ALA A 123 -9.09 5.07 7.13
C ALA A 123 -9.36 6.50 7.62
N THR A 124 -8.45 7.47 7.42
CA THR A 124 -8.62 8.83 7.99
C THR A 124 -9.33 9.83 7.07
N SER A 125 -9.93 9.44 5.93
CA SER A 125 -10.53 10.45 5.02
C SER A 125 -11.94 10.24 4.48
N THR A 126 -12.65 9.14 4.75
CA THR A 126 -14.08 9.05 4.41
C THR A 126 -14.83 8.18 5.40
N SER A 127 -15.76 8.78 6.13
CA SER A 127 -16.73 8.08 6.97
C SER A 127 -17.61 7.19 6.12
N GLU A 128 -17.65 5.89 6.40
CA GLU A 128 -18.89 5.12 6.57
C GLU A 128 -18.58 3.72 7.08
N ALA A 129 -19.39 3.31 8.05
CA ALA A 129 -19.31 2.06 8.78
C ALA A 129 -19.65 0.86 7.89
N ALA A 130 -18.85 -0.19 7.99
CA ALA A 130 -19.30 -1.55 7.79
C ALA A 130 -18.48 -2.46 8.72
N GLU A 131 -19.21 -3.11 9.61
CA GLU A 131 -18.75 -3.98 10.68
C GLU A 131 -17.81 -5.08 10.15
N SER A 132 -16.58 -5.10 10.64
CA SER A 132 -15.85 -6.34 10.84
C SER A 132 -15.17 -6.22 12.19
N SER A 133 -15.91 -6.70 13.20
CA SER A 133 -15.47 -7.08 14.54
C SER A 133 -13.99 -6.89 14.79
N ASP A 134 -13.72 -5.95 15.70
CA ASP A 134 -12.45 -5.72 16.38
C ASP A 134 -11.89 -7.02 16.97
N GLU A 135 -11.15 -7.78 16.17
CA GLU A 135 -10.02 -8.56 16.67
C GLU A 135 -8.78 -7.71 16.43
N HIS A 136 -8.68 -6.64 17.20
CA HIS A 136 -7.37 -6.12 17.56
C HIS A 136 -6.59 -7.32 18.11
N PRO A 137 -5.45 -7.73 17.50
CA PRO A 137 -4.61 -8.72 18.16
C PRO A 137 -4.23 -8.11 19.51
N VAL A 138 -4.68 -8.77 20.57
CA VAL A 138 -4.25 -8.46 21.93
C VAL A 138 -2.75 -8.73 21.92
N PHE A 139 -1.96 -7.66 21.79
CA PHE A 139 -0.55 -7.72 22.11
C PHE A 139 -0.49 -7.85 23.63
N GLU A 140 -0.50 -9.09 24.11
CA GLU A 140 0.07 -9.35 25.43
C GLU A 140 1.54 -8.92 25.32
N GLU A 141 1.88 -7.82 25.99
CA GLU A 141 3.27 -7.57 26.35
C GLU A 141 3.71 -8.82 27.12
N ILE A 142 4.51 -9.66 26.47
CA ILE A 142 5.31 -10.62 27.19
C ILE A 142 6.26 -9.75 28.01
N GLU A 143 5.88 -9.46 29.25
CA GLU A 143 6.84 -9.07 30.27
C GLU A 143 7.89 -10.17 30.25
N MET A 144 9.02 -9.87 29.63
CA MET A 144 10.18 -10.74 29.71
C MET A 144 10.63 -10.64 31.16
N ILE A 145 10.04 -11.51 32.00
CA ILE A 145 10.47 -11.76 33.36
C ILE A 145 11.96 -11.96 33.20
N ARG A 146 12.74 -11.02 33.74
CA ARG A 146 14.19 -11.14 33.74
C ARG A 146 14.46 -12.48 34.40
N CYS A 147 14.89 -13.46 33.61
CA CYS A 147 15.36 -14.74 34.11
C CYS A 147 16.68 -14.48 34.83
N TYR A 148 16.61 -13.91 36.02
CA TYR A 148 17.71 -13.94 36.97
C TYR A 148 17.68 -15.32 37.60
N GLY A 149 18.55 -16.19 37.12
CA GLY A 149 18.78 -17.49 37.74
C GLY A 149 18.58 -18.65 36.78
N THR A 150 19.48 -18.78 35.80
CA THR A 150 20.03 -20.12 35.59
C THR A 150 20.80 -20.44 36.87
N ASP A 151 20.16 -21.11 37.83
CA ASP A 151 20.84 -21.66 39.00
C ASP A 151 21.84 -22.71 38.52
N THR A 152 23.03 -22.26 38.13
CA THR A 152 24.18 -23.11 37.79
C THR A 152 24.60 -23.99 38.97
N SER A 153 24.17 -23.63 40.19
CA SER A 153 24.36 -24.43 41.40
C SER A 153 23.61 -25.76 41.41
N VAL A 154 22.48 -25.88 40.68
CA VAL A 154 21.75 -27.16 40.57
C VAL A 154 22.49 -28.11 39.62
N LEU A 155 23.06 -27.56 38.54
CA LEU A 155 23.84 -28.35 37.58
C LEU A 155 25.13 -28.89 38.21
N ASP A 156 25.80 -28.13 39.07
CA ASP A 156 27.02 -28.59 39.75
C ASP A 156 26.75 -29.76 40.72
N ALA A 157 25.61 -29.75 41.43
CA ALA A 157 25.27 -30.80 42.38
C ALA A 157 24.99 -32.16 41.70
N ASP A 158 24.31 -32.13 40.55
CA ASP A 158 24.00 -33.34 39.79
C ASP A 158 25.22 -33.89 39.04
N LEU A 159 26.12 -33.01 38.58
CA LEU A 159 27.39 -33.40 37.97
C LEU A 159 28.34 -34.06 38.99
N ILE A 160 28.37 -33.57 40.23
CA ILE A 160 29.15 -34.17 41.33
C ILE A 160 28.57 -35.51 41.78
N ARG A 161 27.23 -35.69 41.78
CA ARG A 161 26.61 -37.00 42.06
C ARG A 161 26.92 -38.02 40.97
N ALA A 162 26.79 -37.63 39.69
CA ALA A 162 27.07 -38.51 38.57
C ALA A 162 28.53 -38.99 38.54
N ALA A 163 29.48 -38.11 38.89
CA ALA A 163 30.89 -38.48 38.99
C ALA A 163 31.16 -39.54 40.07
N ARG A 164 30.52 -39.43 41.24
CA ARG A 164 30.71 -40.38 42.36
C ARG A 164 30.13 -41.77 42.10
N ASP A 165 29.10 -41.88 41.29
CA ASP A 165 28.50 -43.17 40.93
C ASP A 165 29.31 -43.91 39.86
N MET A 166 30.13 -43.20 39.08
CA MET A 166 31.05 -43.80 38.11
C MET A 166 32.30 -44.40 38.77
N ASP A 167 32.77 -43.85 39.89
CA ASP A 167 33.92 -44.38 40.65
C ASP A 167 33.59 -45.65 41.48
N LYS A 168 32.31 -46.04 41.59
CA LYS A 168 31.87 -47.22 42.36
C LYS A 168 31.65 -48.49 41.53
N LYS A 169 32.02 -48.49 40.24
CA LYS A 169 32.02 -49.67 39.35
C LYS A 169 33.43 -50.10 39.04
#